data_AF-A0A9P0KE86-F1
#
_entry.id   AF-A0A9P0KE86-F1
#
_cell.length_a   1.000
_cell.length_b   1.000
_cell.length_c   1.000
_cell.angle_alpha   90.00
_cell.angle_beta   90.00
_cell.angle_gamma   90.00
#
_symmetry.space_group_name_H-M   'P 1'
#
loop_
_entity.id
_entity.type
_entity.pdbx_description
1 polymer ?
#
loop_
_entity_poly.entity_id
_entity_poly.type
_entity_poly.pdbx_seq_one_letter_code
_entity_poly.pdbx_strand_id
1 'polypeptide(L)'
;MRTVTSNAEHGTTPGAMSASHSNALSKVDIPAFDWPIADFPKYKYPLDHFESLNKGQDERCLAMVEDLVDHCEKRNMPVAGIAVEPIQSDCTTEASADFFQGLQQITNRRGIYLMFDESRTGCGATGKFWCHENFCLPNRVDAVVFGEKCQLAGFFHSLELSPQERDRIYEPWMGDPVKLYILEAIISLIERFNLMKQVQKTGDYLKNGLMDMEVSYYDLIHSTRGMGTILAFDAQCPALRDNIVCHLRKKGVILGQCGSQGISLRPSLTFTKRHADIFLQKLEEVIKETELKKPKNDKVEDIIAKYGPPPKPFSRPRVHPCEQAASQKEMKIEKKKKLPCEDETGKSQSKQKKDDEDQPVENKTPVKKESTKSLKEDKKRAKICKRCSPSKTTKSKPKQQMKNVCKPTTRMKKSKKKSKRERGTANQKKK
;
A
#
# COMPACT_ATOMS: atom_id res chain seq x y z
N MET A 1 -8.60 1.76 18.89
CA MET A 1 -8.33 1.02 17.65
C MET A 1 -8.78 -0.41 17.82
N ARG A 2 -9.51 -0.99 16.86
CA ARG A 2 -9.95 -2.40 16.91
C ARG A 2 -9.99 -3.07 15.53
N THR A 3 -10.19 -2.36 14.42
CA THR A 3 -10.14 -2.99 13.09
C THR A 3 -8.79 -2.80 12.42
N VAL A 4 -8.28 -3.85 11.82
CA VAL A 4 -6.93 -3.93 11.23
C VAL A 4 -6.99 -4.74 9.94
N THR A 5 -6.05 -4.54 9.01
CA THR A 5 -6.07 -5.22 7.71
C THR A 5 -5.17 -6.46 7.67
N SER A 6 -5.61 -7.52 7.01
CA SER A 6 -4.83 -8.74 6.75
C SER A 6 -3.48 -8.42 6.12
N ASN A 7 -2.40 -9.12 6.47
CA ASN A 7 -1.02 -8.87 6.00
C ASN A 7 -0.40 -7.51 6.39
N ALA A 8 -1.04 -6.71 7.25
CA ALA A 8 -0.44 -5.47 7.75
C ALA A 8 0.77 -5.73 8.66
N GLU A 9 1.63 -4.73 8.82
CA GLU A 9 2.70 -4.72 9.81
C GLU A 9 2.82 -3.35 10.47
N HIS A 10 2.35 -3.26 11.72
CA HIS A 10 2.31 -2.04 12.53
C HIS A 10 3.36 -2.03 13.67
N GLY A 11 4.19 -3.09 13.77
CA GLY A 11 5.26 -3.22 14.76
C GLY A 11 5.09 -4.39 15.73
N THR A 12 6.05 -4.53 16.64
CA THR A 12 6.26 -5.75 17.45
C THR A 12 6.04 -5.58 18.95
N THR A 13 5.49 -4.44 19.42
CA THR A 13 5.00 -4.31 20.81
C THR A 13 3.62 -4.98 20.93
N PRO A 14 3.15 -5.45 22.10
CA PRO A 14 1.93 -6.27 22.19
C PRO A 14 0.67 -5.67 21.55
N GLY A 15 0.48 -4.35 21.65
CA GLY A 15 -0.62 -3.64 20.99
C GLY A 15 -0.44 -3.53 19.47
N ALA A 16 0.76 -3.21 19.00
CA ALA A 16 1.09 -3.13 17.57
C ALA A 16 1.05 -4.51 16.90
N MET A 17 1.62 -5.52 17.55
CA MET A 17 1.65 -6.91 17.09
C MET A 17 0.25 -7.52 17.03
N SER A 18 -0.67 -7.11 17.92
CA SER A 18 -2.08 -7.49 17.80
C SER A 18 -2.69 -7.00 16.48
N ALA A 19 -2.22 -5.87 15.95
CA ALA A 19 -2.60 -5.29 14.67
C ALA A 19 -1.74 -5.72 13.47
N SER A 20 -0.53 -6.28 13.68
CA SER A 20 0.28 -6.89 12.63
C SER A 20 -0.23 -8.28 12.26
N HIS A 21 -0.26 -8.62 10.98
CA HIS A 21 -0.71 -9.90 10.42
C HIS A 21 0.19 -10.40 9.27
N SER A 22 1.41 -9.88 9.15
CA SER A 22 2.39 -10.22 8.11
C SER A 22 2.92 -11.66 8.20
N ASN A 23 3.38 -12.06 9.40
CA ASN A 23 4.19 -13.25 9.60
C ASN A 23 3.76 -13.99 10.88
N ALA A 24 3.40 -15.28 10.75
CA ALA A 24 3.03 -16.11 11.89
C ALA A 24 4.14 -16.17 12.97
N LEU A 25 5.42 -16.25 12.55
CA LEU A 25 6.56 -16.32 13.48
C LEU A 25 6.74 -15.05 14.33
N SER A 26 6.16 -13.92 13.92
CA SER A 26 6.20 -12.69 14.72
C SER A 26 5.16 -12.66 15.85
N LYS A 27 4.16 -13.57 15.83
CA LYS A 27 3.02 -13.61 16.77
C LYS A 27 2.94 -14.87 17.62
N VAL A 28 3.58 -15.97 17.19
CA VAL A 28 3.63 -17.22 17.97
C VAL A 28 4.17 -16.93 19.38
N ASP A 29 3.54 -17.55 20.38
CA ASP A 29 3.81 -17.43 21.82
C ASP A 29 3.58 -16.04 22.44
N ILE A 30 3.05 -15.06 21.71
CA ILE A 30 2.74 -13.71 22.24
C ILE A 30 1.21 -13.52 22.42
N PRO A 31 0.73 -13.09 23.61
CA PRO A 31 -0.67 -12.73 23.80
C PRO A 31 -1.10 -11.58 22.87
N ALA A 32 -2.22 -11.76 22.17
CA ALA A 32 -2.81 -10.78 21.27
C ALA A 32 -4.26 -10.47 21.65
N PHE A 33 -4.76 -9.29 21.27
CA PHE A 33 -6.16 -8.92 21.46
C PHE A 33 -7.07 -9.56 20.41
N ASP A 34 -8.30 -9.93 20.81
CA ASP A 34 -9.39 -10.35 19.91
C ASP A 34 -9.97 -9.13 19.18
N TRP A 35 -9.26 -8.70 18.13
CA TRP A 35 -9.56 -7.52 17.31
C TRP A 35 -9.98 -7.96 15.89
N PRO A 36 -11.06 -7.40 15.31
CA PRO A 36 -11.50 -7.75 13.95
C PRO A 36 -10.44 -7.47 12.88
N ILE A 37 -10.19 -8.47 12.04
CA ILE A 37 -9.24 -8.43 10.93
C ILE A 37 -10.02 -8.41 9.63
N ALA A 38 -9.94 -7.31 8.87
CA ALA A 38 -10.54 -7.18 7.54
C ALA A 38 -9.55 -7.61 6.45
N ASP A 39 -10.04 -8.17 5.35
CA ASP A 39 -9.20 -8.44 4.17
C ASP A 39 -8.70 -7.14 3.53
N PHE A 40 -7.43 -7.09 3.16
CA PHE A 40 -6.90 -6.08 2.24
C PHE A 40 -7.08 -6.53 0.77
N PRO A 41 -7.36 -5.62 -0.19
CA PRO A 41 -7.51 -5.98 -1.59
C PRO A 41 -6.29 -6.72 -2.17
N LYS A 42 -6.56 -7.77 -2.95
CA LYS A 42 -5.53 -8.59 -3.63
C LYS A 42 -5.74 -8.54 -5.13
N TYR A 43 -5.04 -7.62 -5.79
CA TYR A 43 -5.19 -7.40 -7.23
C TYR A 43 -4.49 -8.45 -8.08
N LYS A 44 -5.04 -8.62 -9.29
CA LYS A 44 -4.38 -9.29 -10.41
C LYS A 44 -3.71 -8.25 -11.30
N TYR A 45 -2.57 -8.62 -11.84
CA TYR A 45 -1.71 -7.81 -12.69
C TYR A 45 -1.58 -8.46 -14.09
N PRO A 46 -1.42 -7.69 -15.18
CA PRO A 46 -1.41 -6.23 -15.25
C PRO A 46 -2.76 -5.59 -14.87
N LEU A 47 -2.74 -4.45 -14.17
CA LEU A 47 -3.96 -3.84 -13.60
C LEU A 47 -5.03 -3.56 -14.66
N ASP A 48 -4.60 -3.04 -15.83
CA ASP A 48 -5.47 -2.66 -16.95
C ASP A 48 -6.27 -3.84 -17.53
N HIS A 49 -5.75 -5.07 -17.41
CA HIS A 49 -6.44 -6.28 -17.87
C HIS A 49 -7.47 -6.83 -16.86
N PHE A 50 -7.40 -6.37 -15.60
CA PHE A 50 -8.17 -6.92 -14.50
C PHE A 50 -9.00 -5.88 -13.75
N GLU A 51 -9.19 -4.67 -14.30
CA GLU A 51 -9.90 -3.54 -13.68
C GLU A 51 -11.22 -3.95 -13.00
N SER A 52 -12.14 -4.60 -13.73
CA SER A 52 -13.43 -5.04 -13.18
C SER A 52 -13.30 -6.07 -12.05
N LEU A 53 -12.28 -6.93 -12.09
CA LEU A 53 -12.05 -7.93 -11.04
C LEU A 53 -11.38 -7.30 -9.81
N ASN A 54 -10.49 -6.33 -10.02
CA ASN A 54 -9.81 -5.58 -8.96
C ASN A 54 -10.80 -4.66 -8.24
N LYS A 55 -11.70 -3.98 -8.96
CA LYS A 55 -12.82 -3.22 -8.38
C LYS A 55 -13.75 -4.11 -7.54
N GLY A 56 -14.04 -5.33 -8.02
CA GLY A 56 -14.79 -6.32 -7.24
C GLY A 56 -14.07 -6.78 -5.96
N GLN A 57 -12.72 -6.71 -5.90
CA GLN A 57 -11.99 -6.93 -4.64
C GLN A 57 -12.15 -5.76 -3.68
N ASP A 58 -12.11 -4.52 -4.16
CA ASP A 58 -12.31 -3.33 -3.33
C ASP A 58 -13.69 -3.34 -2.69
N GLU A 59 -14.74 -3.56 -3.49
CA GLU A 59 -16.13 -3.67 -3.02
C GLU A 59 -16.30 -4.79 -1.98
N ARG A 60 -15.70 -5.97 -2.21
CA ARG A 60 -15.70 -7.10 -1.27
C ARG A 60 -15.00 -6.77 0.05
N CYS A 61 -13.83 -6.15 0.00
CA CYS A 61 -13.06 -5.78 1.19
C CYS A 61 -13.77 -4.70 2.00
N LEU A 62 -14.38 -3.71 1.34
CA LEU A 62 -15.18 -2.66 1.99
C LEU A 62 -16.44 -3.23 2.66
N ALA A 63 -17.16 -4.13 2.00
CA ALA A 63 -18.32 -4.82 2.60
C ALA A 63 -17.91 -5.61 3.86
N MET A 64 -16.79 -6.34 3.81
CA MET A 64 -16.25 -7.08 4.95
C MET A 64 -15.88 -6.16 6.13
N VAL A 65 -15.39 -4.93 5.88
CA VAL A 65 -15.16 -3.94 6.94
C VAL A 65 -16.47 -3.55 7.63
N GLU A 66 -17.55 -3.31 6.87
CA GLU A 66 -18.87 -3.00 7.45
C GLU A 66 -19.44 -4.18 8.26
N ASP A 67 -19.38 -5.41 7.73
CA ASP A 67 -19.82 -6.63 8.42
C ASP A 67 -19.08 -6.85 9.75
N LEU A 68 -17.77 -6.61 9.77
CA LEU A 68 -16.95 -6.72 10.98
C LEU A 68 -17.28 -5.65 12.03
N VAL A 69 -17.54 -4.41 11.61
CA VAL A 69 -18.00 -3.33 12.49
C VAL A 69 -19.34 -3.71 13.13
N ASP A 70 -20.32 -4.12 12.32
CA ASP A 70 -21.64 -4.56 12.79
C ASP A 70 -21.55 -5.76 13.75
N HIS A 71 -20.67 -6.72 13.46
CA HIS A 71 -20.44 -7.89 14.29
C HIS A 71 -19.84 -7.52 15.66
N CYS A 72 -18.88 -6.60 15.67
CA CYS A 72 -18.26 -6.09 16.88
C CYS A 72 -19.23 -5.24 17.72
N GLU A 73 -20.07 -4.41 17.11
CA GLU A 73 -21.16 -3.70 17.79
C GLU A 73 -22.13 -4.67 18.47
N LYS A 74 -22.61 -5.71 17.75
CA LYS A 74 -23.50 -6.77 18.28
C LYS A 74 -22.90 -7.54 19.47
N ARG A 75 -21.57 -7.59 19.59
CA ARG A 75 -20.84 -8.21 20.71
C ARG A 75 -20.55 -7.24 21.88
N ASN A 76 -21.08 -6.02 21.86
CA ASN A 76 -20.71 -4.93 22.79
C ASN A 76 -19.21 -4.60 22.78
N MET A 77 -18.54 -4.80 21.63
CA MET A 77 -17.12 -4.50 21.41
C MET A 77 -16.94 -3.43 20.32
N PRO A 78 -17.54 -2.22 20.44
CA PRO A 78 -17.58 -1.22 19.37
C PRO A 78 -16.19 -0.86 18.84
N VAL A 79 -16.07 -0.69 17.52
CA VAL A 79 -14.80 -0.38 16.85
C VAL A 79 -14.45 1.08 17.05
N ALA A 80 -13.38 1.36 17.81
CA ALA A 80 -12.95 2.74 18.07
C ALA A 80 -12.02 3.33 17.00
N GLY A 81 -11.56 2.55 16.02
CA GLY A 81 -10.67 3.04 14.96
C GLY A 81 -10.10 1.93 14.08
N ILE A 82 -9.80 2.26 12.82
CA ILE A 82 -9.21 1.38 11.80
C ILE A 82 -7.75 1.77 11.53
N ALA A 83 -6.85 0.79 11.55
CA ALA A 83 -5.46 0.95 11.10
C ALA A 83 -5.29 0.45 9.67
N VAL A 84 -4.58 1.19 8.82
CA VAL A 84 -4.22 0.74 7.47
C VAL A 84 -2.89 1.32 7.01
N GLU A 85 -2.07 0.52 6.33
CA GLU A 85 -0.91 1.00 5.57
C GLU A 85 -1.37 1.47 4.17
N PRO A 86 -0.95 2.65 3.66
CA PRO A 86 -1.25 3.08 2.29
C PRO A 86 -0.79 2.08 1.21
N ILE A 87 0.33 1.41 1.47
CA ILE A 87 0.88 0.30 0.66
C ILE A 87 1.41 -0.71 1.66
N GLN A 88 0.86 -1.92 1.68
CA GLN A 88 1.21 -2.91 2.70
C GLN A 88 2.65 -3.37 2.56
N SER A 89 3.39 -3.28 3.65
CA SER A 89 4.84 -3.42 3.63
C SER A 89 5.37 -4.85 3.50
N ASP A 90 4.59 -5.90 3.81
CA ASP A 90 5.08 -7.28 3.70
C ASP A 90 5.18 -7.78 2.25
N CYS A 91 4.42 -7.20 1.31
CA CYS A 91 4.40 -7.60 -0.11
C CYS A 91 4.41 -6.43 -1.11
N THR A 92 4.50 -5.18 -0.61
CA THR A 92 4.25 -3.95 -1.40
C THR A 92 2.89 -4.03 -2.12
N THR A 93 1.85 -4.42 -1.37
CA THR A 93 0.49 -4.55 -1.88
C THR A 93 -0.13 -3.17 -1.95
N GLU A 94 -0.45 -2.70 -3.15
CA GLU A 94 -1.18 -1.45 -3.37
C GLU A 94 -2.70 -1.70 -3.42
N ALA A 95 -3.47 -0.69 -3.01
CA ALA A 95 -4.91 -0.61 -3.20
C ALA A 95 -5.27 0.69 -3.92
N SER A 96 -6.45 0.73 -4.54
CA SER A 96 -6.95 1.83 -5.35
C SER A 96 -7.27 3.06 -4.49
N ALA A 97 -7.30 4.23 -5.13
CA ALA A 97 -7.80 5.45 -4.48
C ALA A 97 -9.25 5.25 -4.01
N ASP A 98 -10.08 4.59 -4.83
CA ASP A 98 -11.49 4.28 -4.56
C ASP A 98 -11.66 3.43 -3.29
N PHE A 99 -10.80 2.44 -3.06
CA PHE A 99 -10.79 1.65 -1.82
C PHE A 99 -10.56 2.54 -0.59
N PHE A 100 -9.53 3.38 -0.59
CA PHE A 100 -9.24 4.25 0.55
C PHE A 100 -10.29 5.36 0.75
N GLN A 101 -10.87 5.87 -0.33
CA GLN A 101 -12.01 6.81 -0.27
C GLN A 101 -13.26 6.13 0.30
N GLY A 102 -13.57 4.92 -0.13
CA GLY A 102 -14.67 4.10 0.41
C GLY A 102 -14.46 3.79 1.88
N LEU A 103 -13.25 3.42 2.28
CA LEU A 103 -12.90 3.17 3.68
C LEU A 103 -13.12 4.41 4.54
N GLN A 104 -12.69 5.59 4.08
CA GLN A 104 -12.96 6.85 4.79
C GLN A 104 -14.45 7.20 4.86
N GLN A 105 -15.24 6.87 3.84
CA GLN A 105 -16.70 7.05 3.90
C GLN A 105 -17.35 6.14 4.95
N ILE A 106 -16.89 4.89 5.07
CA ILE A 106 -17.36 3.96 6.11
C ILE A 106 -17.02 4.49 7.50
N THR A 107 -15.76 4.87 7.73
CA THR A 107 -15.31 5.35 9.05
C THR A 107 -16.08 6.60 9.48
N ASN A 108 -16.24 7.56 8.57
CA ASN A 108 -16.96 8.81 8.84
C ASN A 108 -18.47 8.57 9.10
N ARG A 109 -19.11 7.66 8.36
CA ARG A 109 -20.52 7.27 8.57
C ARG A 109 -20.75 6.59 9.93
N ARG A 110 -19.76 5.87 10.44
CA ARG A 110 -19.84 5.08 11.69
C ARG A 110 -19.26 5.79 12.91
N GLY A 111 -18.67 6.99 12.77
CA GLY A 111 -17.99 7.68 13.88
C GLY A 111 -16.71 6.97 14.34
N ILE A 112 -16.05 6.27 13.44
CA ILE A 112 -14.83 5.49 13.67
C ILE A 112 -13.63 6.33 13.17
N TYR A 113 -12.52 6.37 13.90
CA TYR A 113 -11.32 7.08 13.43
C TYR A 113 -10.52 6.27 12.41
N LEU A 114 -10.08 6.91 11.32
CA LEU A 114 -9.19 6.31 10.31
C LEU A 114 -7.74 6.75 10.55
N MET A 115 -6.86 5.78 10.80
CA MET A 115 -5.43 5.99 10.97
C MET A 115 -4.64 5.38 9.81
N PHE A 116 -3.84 6.20 9.13
CA PHE A 116 -2.84 5.71 8.19
C PHE A 116 -1.50 5.49 8.90
N ASP A 117 -0.95 4.29 8.79
CA ASP A 117 0.43 4.00 9.16
C ASP A 117 1.35 4.30 7.99
N GLU A 118 1.98 5.47 8.04
CA GLU A 118 2.92 5.97 7.05
C GLU A 118 4.37 5.83 7.51
N SER A 119 4.65 4.97 8.50
CA SER A 119 6.00 4.73 9.02
C SER A 119 7.00 4.31 7.93
N ARG A 120 6.51 3.65 6.87
CA ARG A 120 7.30 3.20 5.71
C ARG A 120 7.03 3.95 4.41
N THR A 121 5.79 4.39 4.17
CA THR A 121 5.36 5.03 2.92
C THR A 121 5.55 6.56 2.92
N GLY A 122 5.60 7.16 4.10
CA GLY A 122 5.79 8.59 4.30
C GLY A 122 7.25 9.05 4.09
N CYS A 123 7.47 10.35 4.29
CA CYS A 123 8.72 11.02 3.98
C CYS A 123 9.16 10.81 2.52
N GLY A 124 8.20 10.86 1.59
CA GLY A 124 8.46 11.17 0.19
C GLY A 124 8.67 10.02 -0.79
N ALA A 125 8.72 8.76 -0.32
CA ALA A 125 9.18 7.62 -1.14
C ALA A 125 8.23 7.22 -2.29
N THR A 126 6.97 7.65 -2.23
CA THR A 126 5.93 7.41 -3.24
C THR A 126 5.75 8.58 -4.22
N GLY A 127 6.51 9.68 -4.06
CA GLY A 127 6.38 10.86 -4.91
C GLY A 127 5.45 11.95 -4.35
N LYS A 128 4.77 11.70 -3.22
CA LYS A 128 4.18 12.73 -2.34
C LYS A 128 4.75 12.57 -0.92
N PHE A 129 4.71 13.62 -0.10
CA PHE A 129 5.39 13.59 1.21
C PHE A 129 4.75 12.52 2.11
N TRP A 130 3.43 12.50 2.15
CA TRP A 130 2.63 11.37 2.62
C TRP A 130 2.04 10.61 1.43
N CYS A 131 1.95 9.29 1.52
CA CYS A 131 1.38 8.45 0.47
C CYS A 131 -0.14 8.62 0.35
N HIS A 132 -0.87 8.83 1.46
CA HIS A 132 -2.33 9.00 1.42
C HIS A 132 -2.78 10.22 0.59
N GLU A 133 -1.90 11.22 0.39
CA GLU A 133 -2.16 12.34 -0.51
C GLU A 133 -2.40 11.89 -1.97
N ASN A 134 -1.96 10.69 -2.37
CA ASN A 134 -2.20 10.13 -3.70
C ASN A 134 -3.65 9.66 -3.91
N PHE A 135 -4.39 9.38 -2.83
CA PHE A 135 -5.74 8.82 -2.90
C PHE A 135 -6.84 9.88 -3.00
N CYS A 136 -6.48 11.18 -2.95
CA CYS A 136 -7.43 12.31 -3.06
C CYS A 136 -8.65 12.18 -2.13
N LEU A 137 -8.40 11.79 -0.88
CA LEU A 137 -9.45 11.54 0.13
C LEU A 137 -10.38 12.75 0.29
N PRO A 138 -11.72 12.54 0.34
CA PRO A 138 -12.69 13.64 0.41
C PRO A 138 -12.65 14.42 1.72
N ASN A 139 -12.18 13.81 2.81
CA ASN A 139 -12.04 14.42 4.13
C ASN A 139 -10.60 14.32 4.64
N ARG A 140 -10.30 15.04 5.73
CA ARG A 140 -9.03 14.91 6.44
C ARG A 140 -8.91 13.53 7.08
N VAL A 141 -7.68 13.05 7.21
CA VAL A 141 -7.34 11.84 7.98
C VAL A 141 -7.34 12.17 9.47
N ASP A 142 -7.81 11.24 10.32
CA ASP A 142 -7.86 11.45 11.77
C ASP A 142 -6.51 11.31 12.44
N ALA A 143 -5.70 10.33 12.02
CA ALA A 143 -4.32 10.16 12.49
C ALA A 143 -3.37 9.63 11.41
N VAL A 144 -2.12 10.10 11.43
CA VAL A 144 -1.04 9.63 10.55
C VAL A 144 0.17 9.30 11.40
N VAL A 145 0.54 8.02 11.48
CA VAL A 145 1.77 7.57 12.16
C VAL A 145 2.95 7.67 11.20
N PHE A 146 4.11 8.08 11.69
CA PHE A 146 5.34 8.19 10.90
C PHE A 146 6.56 7.67 11.66
N GLY A 147 7.62 7.36 10.91
CA GLY A 147 8.83 6.72 11.41
C GLY A 147 9.93 6.64 10.36
N GLU A 148 10.78 5.61 10.47
CA GLU A 148 11.90 5.26 9.58
C GLU A 148 12.62 6.44 8.89
N LYS A 149 12.16 6.82 7.68
CA LYS A 149 12.76 7.87 6.85
C LYS A 149 12.71 9.26 7.49
N CYS A 150 11.76 9.51 8.40
CA CYS A 150 11.71 10.73 9.20
C CYS A 150 12.81 10.81 10.29
N GLN A 151 13.54 9.72 10.57
CA GLN A 151 14.55 9.59 11.64
C GLN A 151 14.05 9.78 13.08
N LEU A 152 12.80 10.22 13.23
CA LEU A 152 11.99 10.30 14.43
C LEU A 152 10.67 9.57 14.16
N ALA A 153 10.11 8.92 15.18
CA ALA A 153 8.76 8.37 15.13
C ALA A 153 7.79 9.27 15.87
N GLY A 154 6.53 9.26 15.45
CA GLY A 154 5.46 10.06 16.05
C GLY A 154 4.17 9.91 15.28
N PHE A 155 3.17 10.74 15.62
CA PHE A 155 1.91 10.78 14.88
C PHE A 155 1.35 12.20 14.81
N PHE A 156 0.73 12.52 13.68
CA PHE A 156 -0.18 13.65 13.57
C PHE A 156 -1.60 13.17 13.87
N HIS A 157 -2.43 14.03 14.44
CA HIS A 157 -3.83 13.70 14.73
C HIS A 157 -4.77 14.91 14.58
N SER A 158 -6.07 14.66 14.43
CA SER A 158 -7.12 15.68 14.47
C SER A 158 -7.22 16.30 15.87
N LEU A 159 -7.73 17.54 15.96
CA LEU A 159 -7.86 18.23 17.25
C LEU A 159 -8.82 17.51 18.23
N GLU A 160 -9.77 16.76 17.70
CA GLU A 160 -10.74 15.96 18.46
C GLU A 160 -10.08 14.79 19.21
N LEU A 161 -8.99 14.24 18.65
CA LEU A 161 -8.16 13.21 19.29
C LEU A 161 -7.17 13.77 20.33
N SER A 162 -7.13 15.09 20.55
CA SER A 162 -6.20 15.69 21.51
C SER A 162 -6.56 15.30 22.96
N PRO A 163 -5.62 14.72 23.73
CA PRO A 163 -5.85 14.42 25.14
C PRO A 163 -6.16 15.69 25.94
N GLN A 164 -7.30 15.71 26.62
CA GLN A 164 -7.72 16.83 27.48
C GLN A 164 -6.97 16.89 28.81
N GLU A 165 -6.42 15.74 29.24
CA GLU A 165 -5.67 15.59 30.49
C GLU A 165 -4.20 15.35 30.18
N ARG A 166 -3.33 15.88 31.04
CA ARG A 166 -1.89 15.62 30.97
C ARG A 166 -1.58 14.15 31.25
N ASP A 167 -0.38 13.73 30.84
CA ASP A 167 0.24 12.44 31.16
C ASP A 167 -0.49 11.18 30.64
N ARG A 168 -1.64 11.34 29.95
CA ARG A 168 -2.36 10.24 29.26
C ARG A 168 -1.62 9.65 28.07
N ILE A 169 -0.85 10.48 27.35
CA ILE A 169 0.06 10.08 26.28
C ILE A 169 1.41 10.70 26.65
N TYR A 170 2.27 9.90 27.29
CA TYR A 170 3.55 10.34 27.80
C TYR A 170 4.54 9.19 27.84
N GLU A 171 5.79 9.48 27.45
CA GLU A 171 6.95 8.63 27.69
C GLU A 171 8.15 9.55 28.08
N PRO A 172 9.15 9.08 28.86
CA PRO A 172 10.14 9.96 29.48
C PRO A 172 11.02 10.79 28.53
N TRP A 173 11.16 10.39 27.27
CA TRP A 173 11.99 11.07 26.27
C TRP A 173 11.15 11.93 25.29
N MET A 174 9.89 11.56 25.04
CA MET A 174 9.03 12.11 23.98
C MET A 174 9.77 12.24 22.63
N GLY A 175 10.50 11.19 22.25
CA GLY A 175 11.43 11.19 21.12
C GLY A 175 12.82 11.74 21.46
N ASP A 176 13.51 12.33 20.47
CA ASP A 176 14.87 12.86 20.64
C ASP A 176 15.02 14.22 19.92
N PRO A 177 15.33 15.31 20.65
CA PRO A 177 15.56 16.63 20.06
C PRO A 177 16.65 16.67 18.98
N VAL A 178 17.66 15.80 19.03
CA VAL A 178 18.69 15.70 17.99
C VAL A 178 18.08 15.19 16.68
N LYS A 179 17.10 14.28 16.76
CA LYS A 179 16.36 13.80 15.58
C LYS A 179 15.48 14.88 14.95
N LEU A 180 14.96 15.84 15.73
CA LEU A 180 14.22 16.98 15.19
C LEU A 180 15.09 17.84 14.26
N TYR A 181 16.33 18.15 14.65
CA TYR A 181 17.27 18.87 13.77
C TYR A 181 17.64 18.07 12.52
N ILE A 182 17.74 16.74 12.62
CA ILE A 182 17.98 15.86 11.47
C ILE A 182 16.77 15.85 10.54
N LEU A 183 15.55 15.79 11.08
CA LEU A 183 14.30 15.85 10.30
C LEU A 183 14.12 17.20 9.60
N GLU A 184 14.40 18.32 10.29
CA GLU A 184 14.42 19.67 9.70
C GLU A 184 15.39 19.73 8.51
N ALA A 185 16.59 19.17 8.66
CA ALA A 185 17.57 19.09 7.57
C ALA A 185 17.08 18.18 6.42
N ILE A 186 16.46 17.03 6.71
CA ILE A 186 15.88 16.13 5.71
C ILE A 186 14.78 16.84 4.90
N ILE A 187 13.83 17.48 5.56
CA ILE A 187 12.75 18.24 4.90
C ILE A 187 13.34 19.35 4.04
N SER A 188 14.28 20.13 4.59
CA SER A 188 14.98 21.20 3.85
C SER A 188 15.71 20.68 2.60
N LEU A 189 16.28 19.47 2.65
CA LEU A 189 16.92 18.82 1.50
C LEU A 189 15.91 18.29 0.47
N ILE A 190 14.78 17.73 0.93
CA ILE A 190 13.67 17.27 0.07
C ILE A 190 13.13 18.43 -0.75
N GLU A 191 12.86 19.58 -0.12
CA GLU A 191 12.40 20.79 -0.78
C GLU A 191 13.47 21.37 -1.72
N ARG A 192 14.68 21.62 -1.20
CA ARG A 192 15.78 22.27 -1.95
C ARG A 192 16.19 21.53 -3.22
N PHE A 193 16.23 20.20 -3.17
CA PHE A 193 16.59 19.37 -4.32
C PHE A 193 15.38 18.84 -5.10
N ASN A 194 14.16 19.21 -4.70
CA ASN A 194 12.89 18.74 -5.27
C ASN A 194 12.87 17.20 -5.41
N LEU A 195 13.29 16.51 -4.34
CA LEU A 195 13.46 15.05 -4.35
C LEU A 195 12.15 14.33 -4.66
N MET A 196 11.01 14.96 -4.34
CA MET A 196 9.67 14.45 -4.65
C MET A 196 9.46 14.22 -6.15
N LYS A 197 9.80 15.21 -6.97
CA LYS A 197 9.71 15.11 -8.43
C LYS A 197 10.76 14.15 -9.01
N GLN A 198 11.92 14.02 -8.35
CA GLN A 198 12.94 13.04 -8.71
C GLN A 198 12.46 11.59 -8.45
N VAL A 199 11.80 11.36 -7.30
CA VAL A 199 11.22 10.07 -6.93
C VAL A 199 10.11 9.65 -7.89
N GLN A 200 9.21 10.56 -8.27
CA GLN A 200 8.21 10.30 -9.33
C GLN A 200 8.91 9.88 -10.63
N LYS A 201 9.72 10.77 -11.22
CA LYS A 201 10.38 10.54 -12.52
C LYS A 201 11.26 9.28 -12.54
N THR A 202 11.97 8.98 -11.45
CA THR A 202 12.84 7.80 -11.37
C THR A 202 12.05 6.53 -11.08
N GLY A 203 10.98 6.65 -10.30
CA GLY A 203 10.02 5.58 -10.02
C GLY A 203 9.29 5.12 -11.26
N ASP A 204 8.71 6.04 -12.02
CA ASP A 204 8.03 5.75 -13.29
C ASP A 204 8.98 5.05 -14.28
N TYR A 205 10.21 5.55 -14.42
CA TYR A 205 11.23 4.93 -15.26
C TYR A 205 11.59 3.50 -14.82
N LEU A 206 11.73 3.29 -13.51
CA LEU A 206 12.06 1.99 -12.93
C LEU A 206 10.88 1.00 -13.03
N LYS A 207 9.65 1.45 -12.82
CA LYS A 207 8.43 0.64 -12.95
C LYS A 207 8.22 0.22 -14.40
N ASN A 208 8.38 1.13 -15.36
CA ASN A 208 8.30 0.81 -16.79
C ASN A 208 9.40 -0.18 -17.20
N GLY A 209 10.65 0.03 -16.79
CA GLY A 209 11.74 -0.91 -17.08
C GLY A 209 11.55 -2.31 -16.47
N LEU A 210 10.86 -2.42 -15.32
CA LEU A 210 10.44 -3.71 -14.76
C LEU A 210 9.28 -4.34 -15.58
N MET A 211 8.30 -3.55 -16.02
CA MET A 211 7.21 -4.02 -16.89
C MET A 211 7.72 -4.51 -18.26
N ASP A 212 8.68 -3.82 -18.87
CA ASP A 212 9.34 -4.25 -20.12
C ASP A 212 10.05 -5.61 -19.96
N MET A 213 10.65 -5.84 -18.78
CA MET A 213 11.25 -7.15 -18.44
C MET A 213 10.20 -8.20 -18.12
N GLU A 214 9.09 -7.86 -17.48
CA GLU A 214 7.95 -8.77 -17.24
C GLU A 214 7.34 -9.26 -18.57
N VAL A 215 7.21 -8.39 -19.58
CA VAL A 215 6.79 -8.82 -20.94
C VAL A 215 7.80 -9.78 -21.56
N SER A 216 9.11 -9.57 -21.34
CA SER A 216 10.18 -10.37 -21.92
C SER A 216 10.44 -11.70 -21.18
N TYR A 217 10.13 -11.75 -19.88
CA TYR A 217 10.54 -12.82 -18.96
C TYR A 217 9.40 -13.26 -18.02
N TYR A 218 8.16 -13.24 -18.50
CA TYR A 218 6.95 -13.53 -17.73
C TYR A 218 6.99 -14.87 -16.96
N ASP A 219 7.61 -15.90 -17.54
CA ASP A 219 7.84 -17.22 -16.92
C ASP A 219 8.78 -17.20 -15.70
N LEU A 220 9.45 -16.08 -15.44
CA LEU A 220 10.46 -15.91 -14.39
C LEU A 220 10.07 -14.80 -13.41
N ILE A 221 9.57 -13.67 -13.91
CA ILE A 221 9.14 -12.52 -13.10
C ILE A 221 7.79 -11.98 -13.60
N HIS A 222 6.92 -11.60 -12.66
CA HIS A 222 5.57 -11.10 -12.95
C HIS A 222 5.05 -10.19 -11.83
N SER A 223 3.85 -9.62 -11.99
CA SER A 223 3.15 -8.81 -10.99
C SER A 223 3.88 -7.53 -10.55
N THR A 224 4.49 -6.79 -11.49
CA THR A 224 5.13 -5.50 -11.20
C THR A 224 4.13 -4.48 -10.64
N ARG A 225 4.39 -3.96 -9.44
CA ARG A 225 3.47 -3.15 -8.65
C ARG A 225 4.15 -2.10 -7.77
N GLY A 226 3.36 -1.18 -7.22
CA GLY A 226 3.80 -0.15 -6.27
C GLY A 226 3.89 1.25 -6.87
N MET A 227 4.29 2.22 -6.03
CA MET A 227 4.17 3.65 -6.32
C MET A 227 5.46 4.42 -6.04
N GLY A 228 5.83 5.31 -6.98
CA GLY A 228 7.09 6.05 -6.93
C GLY A 228 8.28 5.09 -6.89
N THR A 229 9.10 5.17 -5.85
CA THR A 229 10.26 4.27 -5.69
C THR A 229 9.99 3.08 -4.76
N ILE A 230 8.81 2.97 -4.15
CA ILE A 230 8.40 1.76 -3.42
C ILE A 230 7.75 0.81 -4.43
N LEU A 231 8.55 -0.10 -4.98
CA LEU A 231 8.14 -1.04 -6.02
C LEU A 231 8.37 -2.48 -5.59
N ALA A 232 7.62 -3.42 -6.16
CA ALA A 232 7.90 -4.84 -6.07
C ALA A 232 7.51 -5.57 -7.36
N PHE A 233 8.08 -6.76 -7.52
CA PHE A 233 7.69 -7.75 -8.51
C PHE A 233 7.83 -9.14 -7.87
N ASP A 234 7.08 -10.12 -8.35
CA ASP A 234 7.16 -11.49 -7.88
C ASP A 234 8.02 -12.33 -8.84
N ALA A 235 8.69 -13.35 -8.31
CA ALA A 235 9.31 -14.39 -9.10
C ALA A 235 8.45 -15.66 -9.09
N GLN A 236 8.46 -16.40 -10.20
CA GLN A 236 7.61 -17.58 -10.44
C GLN A 236 7.60 -18.61 -9.28
N CYS A 237 8.68 -18.74 -8.51
CA CYS A 237 8.70 -19.54 -7.29
C CYS A 237 9.69 -19.00 -6.23
N PRO A 238 9.54 -19.37 -4.95
CA PRO A 238 10.43 -18.91 -3.87
C PRO A 238 11.92 -19.23 -4.12
N ALA A 239 12.22 -20.40 -4.69
CA ALA A 239 13.59 -20.78 -5.03
C ALA A 239 14.20 -19.87 -6.11
N LEU A 240 13.40 -19.41 -7.08
CA LEU A 240 13.83 -18.43 -8.08
C LEU A 240 14.02 -17.04 -7.46
N ARG A 241 13.11 -16.62 -6.57
CA ARG A 241 13.20 -15.39 -5.78
C ARG A 241 14.53 -15.33 -5.02
N ASP A 242 14.85 -16.37 -4.26
CA ASP A 242 16.07 -16.47 -3.48
C ASP A 242 17.33 -16.51 -4.35
N ASN A 243 17.26 -17.18 -5.51
CA ASN A 243 18.34 -17.26 -6.49
C ASN A 243 18.66 -15.88 -7.09
N ILE A 244 17.64 -15.13 -7.54
CA ILE A 244 17.78 -13.77 -8.09
C ILE A 244 18.40 -12.83 -7.03
N VAL A 245 17.86 -12.80 -5.81
CA VAL A 245 18.36 -11.95 -4.73
C VAL A 245 19.81 -12.30 -4.35
N CYS A 246 20.17 -13.59 -4.34
CA CYS A 246 21.53 -14.05 -4.06
C CYS A 246 22.53 -13.62 -5.14
N HIS A 247 22.20 -13.75 -6.42
CA HIS A 247 23.09 -13.34 -7.51
C HIS A 247 23.20 -11.83 -7.64
N LEU A 248 22.11 -11.08 -7.47
CA LEU A 248 22.16 -9.62 -7.41
C LEU A 248 23.03 -9.10 -6.26
N ARG A 249 22.95 -9.73 -5.07
CA ARG A 249 23.85 -9.43 -3.95
C ARG A 249 25.32 -9.63 -4.30
N LYS A 250 25.66 -10.71 -5.01
CA LYS A 250 27.03 -10.94 -5.52
C LYS A 250 27.47 -9.91 -6.56
N LYS A 251 26.53 -9.35 -7.34
CA LYS A 251 26.77 -8.25 -8.28
C LYS A 251 26.68 -6.84 -7.65
N GLY A 252 26.61 -6.74 -6.31
CA GLY A 252 26.62 -5.48 -5.57
C GLY A 252 25.26 -4.80 -5.39
N VAL A 253 24.16 -5.48 -5.71
CA VAL A 253 22.78 -4.96 -5.59
C VAL A 253 22.09 -5.63 -4.40
N ILE A 254 21.65 -4.85 -3.41
CA ILE A 254 20.91 -5.34 -2.24
C ILE A 254 19.43 -5.03 -2.42
N LEU A 255 18.58 -6.06 -2.27
CA LEU A 255 17.13 -5.98 -2.39
C LEU A 255 16.44 -6.54 -1.15
N GLY A 256 15.20 -6.10 -0.92
CA GLY A 256 14.31 -6.70 0.06
C GLY A 256 13.64 -7.95 -0.50
N GLN A 257 13.37 -8.92 0.38
CA GLN A 257 12.49 -10.05 0.12
C GLN A 257 11.15 -9.75 0.79
N CYS A 258 10.04 -10.02 0.12
CA CYS A 258 8.70 -9.68 0.59
C CYS A 258 7.72 -10.82 0.25
N GLY A 259 6.99 -11.36 1.23
CA GLY A 259 6.22 -12.60 1.08
C GLY A 259 7.04 -13.81 0.59
N SER A 260 6.34 -14.78 -0.01
CA SER A 260 6.93 -16.03 -0.51
C SER A 260 7.71 -15.87 -1.82
N GLN A 261 7.19 -15.07 -2.76
CA GLN A 261 7.68 -14.91 -4.12
C GLN A 261 8.19 -13.49 -4.45
N GLY A 262 7.86 -12.51 -3.63
CA GLY A 262 8.14 -11.10 -3.92
C GLY A 262 9.58 -10.66 -3.66
N ILE A 263 10.01 -9.70 -4.48
CA ILE A 263 11.24 -8.92 -4.38
C ILE A 263 10.84 -7.44 -4.30
N SER A 264 11.31 -6.73 -3.27
CA SER A 264 10.94 -5.33 -3.03
C SER A 264 12.12 -4.36 -3.15
N LEU A 265 11.81 -3.18 -3.67
CA LEU A 265 12.71 -2.07 -3.90
C LEU A 265 12.30 -0.91 -2.98
N ARG A 266 13.23 -0.46 -2.13
CA ARG A 266 13.04 0.66 -1.20
C ARG A 266 14.28 1.56 -1.14
N PRO A 267 14.66 2.21 -2.25
CA PRO A 267 15.89 3.00 -2.30
C PRO A 267 15.78 4.30 -1.47
N SER A 268 16.89 5.02 -1.39
CA SER A 268 16.95 6.39 -0.87
C SER A 268 16.20 7.37 -1.78
N LEU A 269 15.71 8.49 -1.23
CA LEU A 269 15.17 9.60 -2.03
C LEU A 269 16.22 10.22 -2.99
N THR A 270 17.51 10.01 -2.69
CA THR A 270 18.64 10.39 -3.57
C THR A 270 18.90 9.40 -4.71
N PHE A 271 18.05 8.39 -4.90
CA PHE A 271 18.10 7.47 -6.03
C PHE A 271 17.73 8.19 -7.33
N THR A 272 18.44 7.88 -8.41
CA THR A 272 18.36 8.59 -9.70
C THR A 272 18.26 7.59 -10.84
N LYS A 273 17.88 8.07 -12.04
CA LYS A 273 17.86 7.26 -13.27
C LYS A 273 19.12 6.39 -13.43
N ARG A 274 20.31 6.96 -13.22
CA ARG A 274 21.60 6.22 -13.32
C ARG A 274 21.65 4.98 -12.41
N HIS A 275 21.04 5.04 -11.24
CA HIS A 275 20.98 3.91 -10.31
C HIS A 275 19.92 2.88 -10.74
N ALA A 276 18.81 3.33 -11.35
CA ALA A 276 17.84 2.45 -12.01
C ALA A 276 18.46 1.72 -13.22
N ASP A 277 19.22 2.42 -14.07
CA ASP A 277 19.93 1.84 -15.21
C ASP A 277 20.87 0.70 -14.79
N ILE A 278 21.69 0.94 -13.74
CA ILE A 278 22.58 -0.09 -13.17
C ILE A 278 21.78 -1.27 -12.61
N PHE A 279 20.68 -1.00 -11.89
CA PHE A 279 19.85 -2.05 -11.32
C PHE A 279 19.22 -2.93 -12.42
N LEU A 280 18.58 -2.31 -13.41
CA LEU A 280 17.90 -2.99 -14.51
C LEU A 280 18.89 -3.85 -15.31
N GLN A 281 20.05 -3.30 -15.68
CA GLN A 281 21.11 -4.06 -16.36
C GLN A 281 21.54 -5.29 -15.54
N LYS A 282 21.72 -5.15 -14.22
CA LYS A 282 22.13 -6.27 -13.37
C LYS A 282 21.02 -7.28 -13.11
N LEU A 283 19.76 -6.87 -13.08
CA LEU A 283 18.61 -7.76 -13.04
C LEU A 283 18.54 -8.61 -14.32
N GLU A 284 18.64 -7.96 -15.48
CA GLU A 284 18.61 -8.63 -16.79
C GLU A 284 19.75 -9.66 -16.95
N GLU A 285 20.98 -9.30 -16.54
CA GLU A 285 22.11 -10.23 -16.50
C GLU A 285 21.80 -11.48 -15.64
N VAL A 286 21.22 -11.30 -14.46
CA VAL A 286 20.91 -12.39 -13.53
C VAL A 286 19.75 -13.26 -14.02
N ILE A 287 18.74 -12.66 -14.65
CA ILE A 287 17.63 -13.38 -15.27
C ILE A 287 18.17 -14.28 -16.41
N LYS A 288 18.99 -13.74 -17.32
CA LYS A 288 19.63 -14.49 -18.41
C LYS A 288 20.54 -15.62 -17.90
N GLU A 289 21.35 -15.37 -16.86
CA GLU A 289 22.16 -16.40 -16.20
C GLU A 289 21.33 -17.52 -15.55
N THR A 290 20.07 -17.25 -15.19
CA THR A 290 19.16 -18.22 -14.58
C THR A 290 18.38 -18.99 -15.63
N GLU A 291 17.98 -18.34 -16.73
CA GLU A 291 17.39 -18.96 -17.90
C GLU A 291 18.33 -20.01 -18.54
N LEU A 292 19.60 -19.64 -18.74
CA LEU A 292 20.65 -20.55 -19.25
C LEU A 292 20.95 -21.74 -18.32
N LYS A 293 20.48 -21.71 -17.07
CA LYS A 293 20.61 -22.79 -16.08
C LYS A 293 19.34 -23.62 -15.92
N LYS A 294 18.23 -23.32 -16.62
CA LYS A 294 17.19 -24.33 -16.82
C LYS A 294 17.88 -25.53 -17.48
N PRO A 295 17.81 -26.75 -16.90
CA PRO A 295 18.33 -27.92 -17.59
C PRO A 295 17.56 -28.01 -18.90
N LYS A 296 18.28 -28.01 -20.03
CA LYS A 296 17.67 -28.43 -21.29
C LYS A 296 17.08 -29.83 -21.08
N ASN A 297 16.00 -30.13 -21.80
CA ASN A 297 15.33 -31.42 -21.71
C ASN A 297 16.19 -32.60 -22.22
N ASP A 298 17.43 -32.36 -22.64
CA ASP A 298 18.51 -33.33 -22.84
C ASP A 298 18.48 -34.49 -21.82
N LYS A 299 18.26 -34.20 -20.52
CA LYS A 299 18.13 -35.26 -19.49
C LYS A 299 16.86 -36.11 -19.61
N VAL A 300 15.74 -35.55 -20.06
CA VAL A 300 14.51 -36.31 -20.29
C VAL A 300 14.66 -37.20 -21.52
N GLU A 301 15.32 -36.70 -22.57
CA GLU A 301 15.64 -37.47 -23.77
C GLU A 301 16.67 -38.58 -23.47
N ASP A 302 17.73 -38.31 -22.69
CA ASP A 302 18.67 -39.31 -22.19
C ASP A 302 18.00 -40.36 -21.29
N ILE A 303 17.05 -39.96 -20.42
CA ILE A 303 16.29 -40.89 -19.57
C ILE A 303 15.36 -41.77 -20.41
N ILE A 304 14.69 -41.21 -21.42
CA ILE A 304 13.84 -41.96 -22.35
C ILE A 304 14.67 -42.89 -23.24
N ALA A 305 15.87 -42.48 -23.67
CA ALA A 305 16.80 -43.30 -24.42
C ALA A 305 17.37 -44.46 -23.57
N LYS A 306 17.59 -44.23 -22.27
CA LYS A 306 18.21 -45.22 -21.36
C LYS A 306 17.21 -46.16 -20.67
N TYR A 307 15.96 -45.73 -20.47
CA TYR A 307 14.93 -46.49 -19.74
C TYR A 307 13.63 -46.72 -20.54
N GLY A 308 13.58 -46.27 -21.80
CA GLY A 308 12.41 -46.34 -22.66
C GLY A 308 11.39 -45.22 -22.39
N PRO A 309 10.42 -45.02 -23.29
CA PRO A 309 9.29 -44.13 -23.03
C PRO A 309 8.47 -44.66 -21.85
N PRO A 310 7.90 -43.78 -21.00
CA PRO A 310 7.13 -44.20 -19.84
C PRO A 310 5.94 -45.09 -20.27
N PRO A 311 5.61 -46.14 -19.51
CA PRO A 311 4.46 -46.99 -19.81
C PRO A 311 3.19 -46.14 -19.84
N LYS A 312 2.30 -46.43 -20.81
CA LYS A 312 1.02 -45.73 -20.94
C LYS A 312 0.28 -45.74 -19.60
N PRO A 313 -0.34 -44.62 -19.18
CA PRO A 313 -0.97 -44.51 -17.87
C PRO A 313 -1.99 -45.63 -17.67
N PHE A 314 -1.91 -46.29 -16.51
CA PHE A 314 -2.84 -47.35 -16.13
C PHE A 314 -4.28 -46.87 -16.30
N SER A 315 -5.10 -47.66 -17.01
CA SER A 315 -6.54 -47.46 -17.07
C SER A 315 -7.10 -47.38 -15.65
N ARG A 316 -7.89 -46.34 -15.37
CA ARG A 316 -8.40 -46.01 -14.02
C ARG A 316 -8.94 -47.25 -13.30
N PRO A 317 -8.65 -47.44 -11.99
CA PRO A 317 -9.24 -48.53 -11.22
C PRO A 317 -10.76 -48.43 -11.22
N ARG A 318 -11.45 -49.59 -11.17
CA ARG A 318 -12.92 -49.63 -11.15
C ARG A 318 -13.42 -48.97 -9.86
N VAL A 319 -14.29 -47.96 -10.02
CA VAL A 319 -14.96 -47.27 -8.91
C VAL A 319 -15.84 -48.26 -8.14
N HIS A 320 -15.82 -48.19 -6.81
CA HIS A 320 -16.62 -49.06 -5.94
C HIS A 320 -18.13 -48.78 -6.11
N PRO A 321 -19.03 -49.77 -5.99
CA PRO A 321 -20.45 -49.59 -6.34
C PRO A 321 -21.23 -48.55 -5.51
N CYS A 322 -20.69 -48.09 -4.37
CA CYS A 322 -21.35 -47.14 -3.48
C CYS A 322 -21.30 -45.68 -3.98
N GLU A 323 -20.17 -45.26 -4.58
CA GLU A 323 -19.97 -43.86 -5.01
C GLU A 323 -20.77 -43.51 -6.28
N GLN A 324 -21.06 -44.50 -7.12
CA GLN A 324 -21.86 -44.32 -8.34
C GLN A 324 -23.32 -43.95 -8.03
N ALA A 325 -23.86 -44.37 -6.88
CA ALA A 325 -25.24 -44.07 -6.49
C ALA A 325 -25.46 -42.61 -6.06
N ALA A 326 -24.45 -41.98 -5.44
CA ALA A 326 -24.48 -40.56 -5.07
C ALA A 326 -24.38 -39.67 -6.32
N SER A 327 -23.37 -39.90 -7.15
CA SER A 327 -23.10 -39.14 -8.38
C SER A 327 -24.28 -39.17 -9.37
N GLN A 328 -25.00 -40.29 -9.49
CA GLN A 328 -26.20 -40.39 -10.34
C GLN A 328 -27.44 -39.68 -9.75
N LYS A 329 -27.51 -39.47 -8.43
CA LYS A 329 -28.58 -38.67 -7.80
C LYS A 329 -28.37 -37.19 -8.06
N GLU A 330 -27.15 -36.69 -7.89
CA GLU A 330 -26.82 -35.28 -8.09
C GLU A 330 -26.97 -34.87 -9.56
N MET A 331 -26.44 -35.65 -10.52
CA MET A 331 -26.64 -35.39 -11.94
C MET A 331 -28.11 -35.45 -12.40
N LYS A 332 -28.98 -36.20 -11.72
CA LYS A 332 -30.44 -36.21 -12.00
C LYS A 332 -31.17 -34.99 -11.44
N ILE A 333 -30.65 -34.35 -10.39
CA ILE A 333 -31.19 -33.10 -9.85
C ILE A 333 -30.80 -31.92 -10.75
N GLU A 334 -29.56 -31.92 -11.25
CA GLU A 334 -29.05 -30.82 -12.08
C GLU A 334 -29.60 -30.86 -13.52
N LYS A 335 -29.72 -32.05 -14.13
CA LYS A 335 -30.37 -32.21 -15.45
C LYS A 335 -31.88 -31.93 -15.45
N LYS A 336 -32.54 -31.88 -14.29
CA LYS A 336 -33.96 -31.48 -14.17
C LYS A 336 -34.20 -29.97 -14.24
N LYS A 337 -33.15 -29.13 -14.25
CA LYS A 337 -33.27 -27.65 -14.27
C LYS A 337 -32.98 -26.99 -15.62
N LYS A 338 -32.61 -27.75 -16.66
CA LYS A 338 -32.31 -27.18 -18.00
C LYS A 338 -32.70 -28.13 -19.14
N LEU A 339 -33.89 -27.92 -19.72
CA LEU A 339 -34.26 -28.07 -21.15
C LEU A 339 -35.72 -27.53 -21.33
N PRO A 340 -36.11 -27.10 -22.54
CA PRO A 340 -37.30 -26.26 -22.76
C PRO A 340 -38.60 -27.06 -22.96
N CYS A 341 -39.74 -26.37 -22.92
CA CYS A 341 -41.05 -26.90 -23.31
C CYS A 341 -41.69 -26.07 -24.43
N GLU A 342 -41.75 -26.68 -25.60
CA GLU A 342 -42.70 -26.52 -26.72
C GLU A 342 -43.05 -27.98 -27.10
N ASP A 343 -44.27 -28.40 -27.46
CA ASP A 343 -45.60 -27.77 -27.42
C ASP A 343 -46.68 -28.89 -27.50
N GLU A 344 -47.96 -28.52 -27.65
CA GLU A 344 -49.03 -29.27 -28.36
C GLU A 344 -49.89 -30.39 -27.67
N THR A 345 -51.21 -30.17 -27.77
CA THR A 345 -52.37 -31.11 -27.75
C THR A 345 -53.01 -31.64 -26.44
N GLY A 346 -54.29 -31.25 -26.22
CA GLY A 346 -55.33 -32.23 -25.89
C GLY A 346 -56.41 -31.93 -24.82
N LYS A 347 -57.46 -31.16 -25.15
CA LYS A 347 -58.82 -31.12 -24.49
C LYS A 347 -58.85 -30.56 -23.03
N SER A 348 -59.86 -29.79 -22.57
CA SER A 348 -61.15 -29.36 -23.14
C SER A 348 -61.86 -28.25 -22.32
N GLN A 349 -62.88 -27.60 -22.92
CA GLN A 349 -64.00 -26.83 -22.30
C GLN A 349 -63.85 -25.33 -21.93
N SER A 350 -64.09 -24.49 -22.95
CA SER A 350 -65.28 -23.61 -23.06
C SER A 350 -65.29 -22.14 -22.57
N LYS A 351 -65.94 -21.30 -23.41
CA LYS A 351 -66.51 -19.93 -23.21
C LYS A 351 -65.48 -18.77 -23.18
N GLN A 352 -65.42 -17.99 -24.28
CA GLN A 352 -66.17 -16.74 -24.55
C GLN A 352 -65.63 -15.56 -23.72
N LYS A 353 -65.25 -14.39 -24.28
CA LYS A 353 -65.68 -13.64 -25.49
C LYS A 353 -64.53 -12.67 -25.90
N LYS A 354 -64.27 -12.44 -27.21
CA LYS A 354 -64.51 -11.18 -27.97
C LYS A 354 -63.73 -9.93 -27.49
N ASP A 355 -63.09 -9.09 -28.32
CA ASP A 355 -62.96 -8.97 -29.79
C ASP A 355 -61.69 -8.16 -30.17
N ASP A 356 -61.10 -8.48 -31.33
CA ASP A 356 -60.56 -7.61 -32.42
C ASP A 356 -59.48 -6.53 -32.11
N GLU A 357 -58.26 -6.62 -32.68
CA GLU A 357 -57.78 -6.03 -33.97
C GLU A 357 -57.26 -4.57 -33.83
N ASP A 358 -56.21 -4.09 -34.52
CA ASP A 358 -55.19 -4.73 -35.38
C ASP A 358 -53.85 -3.91 -35.35
N GLN A 359 -52.87 -4.29 -36.17
CA GLN A 359 -51.49 -3.78 -36.22
C GLN A 359 -51.30 -2.42 -36.99
N PRO A 360 -50.10 -2.07 -37.53
CA PRO A 360 -49.06 -1.26 -36.89
C PRO A 360 -48.74 0.02 -37.71
N VAL A 361 -47.57 0.68 -37.52
CA VAL A 361 -46.63 1.10 -38.60
C VAL A 361 -45.43 1.96 -38.10
N GLU A 362 -44.26 1.56 -38.59
CA GLU A 362 -42.95 2.21 -38.83
C GLU A 362 -42.53 3.61 -38.30
N ASN A 363 -41.25 3.64 -37.88
CA ASN A 363 -40.16 4.57 -38.26
C ASN A 363 -40.45 6.02 -38.68
N LYS A 364 -39.78 6.99 -38.01
CA LYS A 364 -38.61 7.72 -38.58
C LYS A 364 -38.02 8.77 -37.62
N THR A 365 -36.69 8.87 -37.61
CA THR A 365 -35.93 10.06 -37.17
C THR A 365 -36.14 11.23 -38.13
N PRO A 366 -35.94 12.48 -37.67
CA PRO A 366 -34.94 13.29 -38.36
C PRO A 366 -34.02 14.11 -37.41
N VAL A 367 -33.10 14.86 -38.02
CA VAL A 367 -31.86 15.38 -37.43
C VAL A 367 -31.80 16.91 -37.51
N LYS A 368 -31.18 17.55 -36.50
CA LYS A 368 -30.64 18.93 -36.42
C LYS A 368 -31.57 20.14 -36.68
N LYS A 369 -31.48 21.12 -35.77
CA LYS A 369 -31.04 22.49 -36.10
C LYS A 369 -30.51 23.24 -34.87
N GLU A 370 -29.45 24.00 -35.05
CA GLU A 370 -28.89 24.92 -34.06
C GLU A 370 -29.67 26.24 -34.04
N SER A 371 -29.69 26.95 -32.91
CA SER A 371 -29.34 28.38 -32.85
C SER A 371 -29.32 28.90 -31.41
N THR A 372 -28.57 29.99 -31.20
CA THR A 372 -28.18 30.51 -29.89
C THR A 372 -29.01 31.72 -29.45
N LYS A 373 -29.33 31.76 -28.14
CA LYS A 373 -29.59 32.94 -27.27
C LYS A 373 -30.14 32.44 -25.92
N SER A 374 -29.92 33.06 -24.76
CA SER A 374 -28.86 33.95 -24.28
C SER A 374 -29.11 34.25 -22.79
N LEU A 375 -28.06 34.30 -21.97
CA LEU A 375 -27.94 35.19 -20.79
C LEU A 375 -29.16 35.34 -19.86
N LYS A 376 -29.18 34.58 -18.75
CA LYS A 376 -29.47 35.04 -17.36
C LYS A 376 -29.60 33.83 -16.43
N GLU A 377 -28.57 33.58 -15.60
CA GLU A 377 -28.76 33.21 -14.16
C GLU A 377 -27.46 33.11 -13.30
N ASP A 378 -26.32 33.63 -13.78
CA ASP A 378 -25.13 33.82 -12.91
C ASP A 378 -25.20 35.13 -12.11
N LYS A 379 -25.90 35.13 -10.96
CA LYS A 379 -25.80 36.23 -9.96
C LYS A 379 -26.38 35.92 -8.57
N LYS A 380 -25.96 34.83 -7.89
CA LYS A 380 -26.39 34.59 -6.49
C LYS A 380 -25.48 33.74 -5.58
N ARG A 381 -24.17 34.05 -5.47
CA ARG A 381 -23.35 33.76 -4.24
C ARG A 381 -21.96 34.43 -4.25
N ALA A 382 -21.92 35.75 -4.07
CA ALA A 382 -20.68 36.48 -3.79
C ALA A 382 -20.97 37.74 -2.95
N LYS A 383 -21.12 37.56 -1.63
CA LYS A 383 -21.18 38.63 -0.61
C LYS A 383 -21.13 38.04 0.80
N ILE A 384 -19.94 38.08 1.41
CA ILE A 384 -19.62 38.35 2.84
C ILE A 384 -18.09 38.30 2.92
N CYS A 385 -17.45 39.47 2.98
CA CYS A 385 -16.12 39.75 3.56
C CYS A 385 -15.62 41.10 3.01
N LYS A 386 -15.83 42.21 3.76
CA LYS A 386 -15.11 43.48 3.59
C LYS A 386 -15.16 44.34 4.86
N ARG A 387 -14.05 44.33 5.61
CA ARG A 387 -13.48 45.39 6.48
C ARG A 387 -12.07 44.87 6.84
N CYS A 388 -10.95 45.55 6.64
CA CYS A 388 -10.67 46.90 6.11
C CYS A 388 -9.44 46.88 5.17
N SER A 389 -9.07 48.03 4.62
CA SER A 389 -7.84 48.25 3.82
C SER A 389 -7.16 49.57 4.27
N PRO A 390 -6.05 50.06 3.69
CA PRO A 390 -4.71 49.77 4.23
C PRO A 390 -3.78 51.00 4.40
N SER A 391 -2.65 50.89 5.12
CA SER A 391 -1.58 51.91 5.07
C SER A 391 -0.15 51.42 5.40
N LYS A 392 0.66 51.29 4.33
CA LYS A 392 2.06 51.75 4.15
C LYS A 392 3.14 51.65 5.28
N THR A 393 4.23 50.95 4.89
CA THR A 393 5.67 51.32 4.96
C THR A 393 6.57 51.21 6.21
N THR A 394 7.63 50.41 6.03
CA THR A 394 9.08 50.60 6.37
C THR A 394 9.68 50.35 7.77
N LYS A 395 10.59 49.35 7.79
CA LYS A 395 11.93 49.26 8.46
C LYS A 395 12.13 49.84 9.88
N SER A 396 12.54 48.98 10.83
CA SER A 396 13.83 49.08 11.55
C SER A 396 14.07 47.87 12.50
N LYS A 397 15.32 47.68 12.99
CA LYS A 397 15.77 46.59 13.88
C LYS A 397 15.79 47.00 15.38
N PRO A 398 15.86 46.06 16.34
CA PRO A 398 15.51 46.32 17.75
C PRO A 398 16.68 46.74 18.68
N LYS A 399 16.31 47.39 19.80
CA LYS A 399 17.04 47.48 21.10
C LYS A 399 15.97 47.24 22.20
N GLN A 400 16.06 46.32 23.15
CA GLN A 400 17.04 46.10 24.26
C GLN A 400 16.79 46.99 25.49
N GLN A 401 16.94 46.40 26.71
CA GLN A 401 16.74 46.93 28.09
C GLN A 401 15.31 46.79 28.67
N MET A 402 15.08 46.54 29.98
CA MET A 402 15.96 46.22 31.14
C MET A 402 15.13 45.44 32.20
N LYS A 403 15.61 44.31 32.76
CA LYS A 403 16.20 44.14 34.13
C LYS A 403 15.44 44.77 35.32
N ASN A 404 15.06 43.91 36.28
CA ASN A 404 15.47 43.89 37.71
C ASN A 404 14.60 42.87 38.49
N VAL A 405 14.94 42.28 39.65
CA VAL A 405 16.20 42.03 40.41
C VAL A 405 15.87 40.93 41.44
N CYS A 406 16.76 39.94 41.66
CA CYS A 406 17.24 39.58 43.01
C CYS A 406 18.43 38.58 42.98
N LYS A 407 19.21 38.62 44.06
CA LYS A 407 20.55 38.03 44.30
C LYS A 407 20.77 38.09 45.85
N PRO A 408 21.93 37.68 46.43
CA PRO A 408 22.96 36.73 45.99
C PRO A 408 23.42 35.76 47.11
N THR A 409 24.43 34.93 46.81
CA THR A 409 25.44 34.52 47.81
C THR A 409 26.85 34.42 47.21
N THR A 410 27.74 33.61 47.79
CA THR A 410 29.21 33.83 47.81
C THR A 410 29.98 32.67 47.14
N ARG A 411 31.06 32.84 46.36
CA ARG A 411 32.28 33.70 46.36
C ARG A 411 33.54 32.89 46.74
N MET A 412 34.36 32.49 45.75
CA MET A 412 35.85 32.53 45.77
C MET A 412 36.40 32.27 44.34
N LYS A 413 37.04 33.26 43.68
CA LYS A 413 38.51 33.46 43.50
C LYS A 413 39.22 32.29 42.77
N LYS A 414 39.55 32.41 41.47
CA LYS A 414 40.83 32.94 40.88
C LYS A 414 42.08 32.15 41.36
N SER A 415 42.94 31.62 40.48
CA SER A 415 43.81 32.43 39.59
C SER A 415 44.41 31.67 38.37
N LYS A 416 44.94 32.43 37.39
CA LYS A 416 45.65 31.95 36.17
C LYS A 416 47.15 31.77 36.43
N LYS A 417 47.85 30.94 35.63
CA LYS A 417 49.17 31.31 35.04
C LYS A 417 49.53 30.52 33.77
N LYS A 418 50.45 31.08 32.96
CA LYS A 418 50.95 30.60 31.65
C LYS A 418 52.43 30.16 31.74
N SER A 419 52.80 29.13 30.96
CA SER A 419 54.11 28.92 30.29
C SER A 419 53.90 27.75 29.29
N LYS A 420 54.14 27.78 27.97
CA LYS A 420 55.19 28.35 27.09
C LYS A 420 56.53 27.56 27.15
N ARG A 421 57.01 27.12 25.98
CA ARG A 421 58.30 26.44 25.64
C ARG A 421 58.41 24.94 26.01
N GLU A 422 59.12 24.08 25.28
CA GLU A 422 59.73 24.16 23.94
C GLU A 422 59.93 22.75 23.31
N ARG A 423 60.46 22.69 22.08
CA ARG A 423 60.75 21.45 21.31
C ARG A 423 61.93 20.66 21.90
N GLY A 424 61.93 19.33 21.72
CA GLY A 424 63.12 18.48 21.95
C GLY A 424 62.95 17.04 21.47
N THR A 425 63.64 16.67 20.40
CA THR A 425 63.74 15.31 19.85
C THR A 425 64.95 14.56 20.38
N ALA A 426 64.83 13.29 20.79
CA ALA A 426 65.88 12.26 20.61
C ALA A 426 65.47 10.83 21.03
N ASN A 427 65.94 9.86 20.22
CA ASN A 427 65.97 8.41 20.42
C ASN A 427 66.42 7.88 21.79
N GLN A 428 65.89 6.72 22.21
CA GLN A 428 66.59 5.41 22.32
C GLN A 428 65.60 4.34 22.86
N LYS A 429 65.32 3.23 22.14
CA LYS A 429 66.03 1.92 22.08
C LYS A 429 65.90 1.03 23.34
N LYS A 430 65.31 -0.17 23.14
CA LYS A 430 65.46 -1.44 23.91
C LYS A 430 65.10 -1.37 25.42
N LYS A 431 64.14 -2.16 25.91
CA LYS A 431 64.08 -3.64 25.81
C LYS A 431 62.65 -4.14 25.62
#